data_AF-A0A1X8VJM4-F1
#
_entry.id   AF-A0A1X8VJM4-F1
#
_cell.length_a   1.000
_cell.length_b   1.000
_cell.length_c   1.000
_cell.angle_alpha   90.00
_cell.angle_beta   90.00
_cell.angle_gamma   90.00
#
_symmetry.space_group_name_H-M   'P 1'
#
loop_
_entity.id
_entity.type
_entity.pdbx_description
1 polymer ?
#
loop_
_entity_poly.entity_id
_entity_poly.type
_entity_poly.pdbx_seq_one_letter_code
_entity_poly.pdbx_strand_id
1 'polypeptide(L)'
;KDKELPWGNSRAIKLYSMHRTEKYKNIWNNLNEDEKFKMWLVGFTDGDGCFSIVKCGSTYRLQFTLTQSTYNLRLLYIIKGKLGYGSVTKYSKSGAFRITDRKVLNKVIFPIFDEYPLLTSKYFSYIKFKKAYEILCASYENSQLTTEMKNKTIEEIRSLELPNNYISPAISHLNEQSKYEDIAKFVTVFWLAGFIEAEGSFGIYTYPDKVSIDFTIVQKLDRLLLVLIKRVLHFPSNVNYSKTRNIYVLYTGNTRVIQDIIEIFRGKFYGMKSLEFKLWSVAHYYKKTKVEKVHKLSKILKNLGRRNYNKN
;
A
#
# COMPACT_ATOMS: atom_id res chain seq x y z
N LYS A 1 -20.73 1.50 -23.95
CA LYS A 1 -21.77 0.46 -23.76
C LYS A 1 -21.17 -0.66 -22.93
N ASP A 2 -21.20 -0.48 -21.62
CA ASP A 2 -20.73 -1.41 -20.61
C ASP A 2 -21.55 -2.69 -20.67
N LYS A 3 -20.90 -3.79 -21.08
CA LYS A 3 -21.48 -5.12 -20.91
C LYS A 3 -21.05 -5.64 -19.55
N GLU A 4 -21.97 -5.58 -18.59
CA GLU A 4 -21.87 -6.28 -17.32
C GLU A 4 -21.57 -7.76 -17.54
N LEU A 5 -20.66 -8.31 -16.72
CA LEU A 5 -20.31 -9.73 -16.76
C LEU A 5 -21.41 -10.55 -16.05
N PRO A 6 -21.83 -11.71 -16.61
CA PRO A 6 -22.94 -12.49 -16.07
C PRO A 6 -22.49 -13.32 -14.86
N TRP A 7 -23.06 -13.04 -13.68
CA TRP A 7 -22.84 -13.83 -12.47
C TRP A 7 -24.15 -14.41 -11.94
N GLY A 8 -24.31 -15.73 -12.08
CA GLY A 8 -25.40 -16.49 -11.49
C GLY A 8 -24.93 -17.90 -11.11
N ASN A 9 -25.31 -18.32 -9.91
CA ASN A 9 -25.42 -19.71 -9.42
C ASN A 9 -24.18 -20.43 -8.85
N SER A 10 -23.84 -20.07 -7.61
CA SER A 10 -23.80 -21.07 -6.53
C SER A 10 -24.44 -20.48 -5.27
N ARG A 11 -25.66 -20.94 -4.95
CA ARG A 11 -26.49 -20.47 -3.83
C ARG A 11 -25.78 -20.60 -2.47
N ALA A 12 -24.96 -21.64 -2.30
CA ALA A 12 -24.22 -21.90 -1.06
C ALA A 12 -23.00 -20.98 -0.86
N ILE A 13 -22.33 -20.56 -1.95
CA ILE A 13 -21.21 -19.60 -1.89
C ILE A 13 -21.74 -18.19 -1.61
N LYS A 14 -22.88 -17.83 -2.21
CA LYS A 14 -23.55 -16.54 -1.99
C LYS A 14 -23.94 -16.35 -0.52
N LEU A 15 -24.56 -17.35 0.11
CA LEU A 15 -25.06 -17.23 1.48
C LEU A 15 -23.93 -17.11 2.53
N TYR A 16 -22.81 -17.81 2.34
CA TYR A 16 -21.70 -17.78 3.31
C TYR A 16 -20.82 -16.51 3.16
N SER A 17 -20.65 -15.96 1.96
CA SER A 17 -19.97 -14.66 1.76
C SER A 17 -20.86 -13.46 2.09
N MET A 18 -22.18 -13.53 1.82
CA MET A 18 -23.14 -12.44 2.09
C MET A 18 -23.29 -12.15 3.59
N HIS A 19 -23.48 -13.15 4.45
CA HIS A 19 -23.69 -12.91 5.89
C HIS A 19 -22.48 -12.27 6.60
N ARG A 20 -21.25 -12.49 6.12
CA ARG A 20 -20.05 -11.79 6.63
C ARG A 20 -19.86 -10.43 5.96
N THR A 21 -20.11 -10.31 4.65
CA THR A 21 -19.95 -9.02 3.96
C THR A 21 -20.98 -7.98 4.37
N GLU A 22 -22.23 -8.35 4.72
CA GLU A 22 -23.26 -7.36 5.12
C GLU A 22 -22.85 -6.54 6.36
N LYS A 23 -22.34 -7.20 7.41
CA LYS A 23 -21.93 -6.53 8.66
C LYS A 23 -20.73 -5.60 8.47
N TYR A 24 -19.77 -5.97 7.61
CA TYR A 24 -18.56 -5.18 7.36
C TYR A 24 -18.70 -4.17 6.21
N LYS A 25 -19.61 -4.40 5.25
CA LYS A 25 -20.02 -3.38 4.27
C LYS A 25 -20.49 -2.13 5.00
N ASN A 26 -21.28 -2.27 6.06
CA ASN A 26 -21.83 -1.13 6.80
C ASN A 26 -20.79 -0.21 7.47
N ILE A 27 -19.63 -0.72 7.91
CA ILE A 27 -18.58 0.12 8.53
C ILE A 27 -17.88 0.98 7.48
N TRP A 28 -17.59 0.42 6.30
CA TRP A 28 -16.86 1.11 5.23
C TRP A 28 -17.75 1.96 4.32
N ASN A 29 -19.06 1.68 4.27
CA ASN A 29 -20.00 2.40 3.44
C ASN A 29 -20.25 3.85 3.90
N ASN A 30 -19.99 4.14 5.18
CA ASN A 30 -20.18 5.48 5.74
C ASN A 30 -18.99 6.42 5.51
N LEU A 31 -17.84 5.91 5.06
CA LEU A 31 -16.69 6.74 4.74
C LEU A 31 -16.90 7.49 3.43
N ASN A 32 -16.60 8.78 3.44
CA ASN A 32 -16.61 9.59 2.23
C ASN A 32 -15.39 9.26 1.34
N GLU A 33 -15.41 9.72 0.09
CA GLU A 33 -14.34 9.40 -0.88
C GLU A 33 -12.97 9.99 -0.53
N ASP A 34 -12.94 11.09 0.24
CA ASP A 34 -11.69 11.69 0.73
C ASP A 34 -11.07 10.83 1.83
N GLU A 35 -11.85 10.38 2.82
CA GLU A 35 -11.38 9.48 3.88
C GLU A 35 -10.87 8.15 3.30
N LYS A 36 -11.61 7.56 2.36
CA LYS A 36 -11.18 6.35 1.64
C LYS A 36 -9.85 6.56 0.92
N PHE A 37 -9.68 7.71 0.28
CA PHE A 37 -8.43 8.04 -0.40
C PHE A 37 -7.28 8.27 0.58
N LYS A 38 -7.49 8.95 1.71
CA LYS A 38 -6.47 9.17 2.74
C LYS A 38 -5.98 7.85 3.31
N MET A 39 -6.88 6.95 3.70
CA MET A 39 -6.52 5.60 4.15
C MET A 39 -5.75 4.83 3.07
N TRP A 40 -6.21 4.87 1.82
CA TRP A 40 -5.49 4.25 0.69
C TRP A 40 -4.10 4.87 0.51
N LEU A 41 -3.95 6.19 0.62
CA LEU A 41 -2.68 6.88 0.48
C LEU A 41 -1.71 6.47 1.59
N VAL A 42 -2.19 6.29 2.82
CA VAL A 42 -1.37 5.79 3.94
C VAL A 42 -0.89 4.37 3.66
N GLY A 43 -1.78 3.47 3.24
CA GLY A 43 -1.39 2.11 2.88
C GLY A 43 -0.40 2.04 1.72
N PHE A 44 -0.63 2.84 0.67
CA PHE A 44 0.30 2.95 -0.45
C PHE A 44 1.65 3.52 -0.01
N THR A 45 1.62 4.51 0.88
CA THR A 45 2.83 5.10 1.46
C THR A 45 3.57 4.08 2.31
N ASP A 46 2.90 3.21 3.08
CA ASP A 46 3.51 2.13 3.88
C ASP A 46 4.32 1.15 3.04
N GLY A 47 3.94 0.91 1.78
CA GLY A 47 4.77 0.18 0.81
C GLY A 47 5.84 1.09 0.19
N ASP A 48 5.42 1.98 -0.71
CA ASP A 48 6.29 2.66 -1.68
C ASP A 48 6.66 4.11 -1.32
N GLY A 49 6.19 4.62 -0.18
CA GLY A 49 6.39 6.01 0.23
C GLY A 49 7.76 6.31 0.84
N CYS A 50 8.13 7.60 0.78
CA CYS A 50 9.37 8.10 1.37
C CYS A 50 9.16 9.45 2.06
N PHE A 51 9.58 9.52 3.33
CA PHE A 51 9.73 10.75 4.10
C PHE A 51 11.22 11.04 4.24
N SER A 52 11.71 12.13 3.66
CA SER A 52 13.13 12.45 3.67
C SER A 52 13.43 13.82 4.26
N ILE A 53 14.52 13.87 5.03
CA ILE A 53 15.16 15.08 5.54
C ILE A 53 16.44 15.24 4.72
N VAL A 54 16.43 16.18 3.78
CA VAL A 54 17.51 16.39 2.80
C VAL A 54 18.35 17.58 3.23
N LYS A 55 19.67 17.39 3.33
CA LYS A 55 20.62 18.48 3.59
C LYS A 55 20.81 19.31 2.32
N CYS A 56 20.64 20.62 2.42
CA CYS A 56 20.79 21.59 1.33
C CYS A 56 21.74 22.71 1.79
N GLY A 57 23.03 22.52 1.52
CA GLY A 57 24.08 23.40 2.05
C GLY A 57 24.10 23.37 3.58
N SER A 58 23.91 24.53 4.20
CA SER A 58 23.82 24.70 5.65
C SER A 58 22.39 24.55 6.20
N THR A 59 21.41 24.13 5.41
CA THR A 59 20.00 24.01 5.85
C THR A 59 19.44 22.62 5.55
N TYR A 60 18.25 22.32 6.07
CA TYR A 60 17.53 21.08 5.78
C TYR A 60 16.20 21.37 5.11
N ARG A 61 15.84 20.50 4.15
CA ARG A 61 14.54 20.50 3.47
C ARG A 61 13.83 19.19 3.74
N LEU A 62 12.53 19.29 3.95
CA LEU A 62 11.64 18.15 4.09
C LEU A 62 11.00 17.82 2.74
N GLN A 63 10.97 16.54 2.39
CA GLN A 63 10.33 16.07 1.18
C GLN A 63 9.52 14.78 1.45
N PHE A 64 8.21 14.84 1.21
CA PHE A 64 7.38 13.66 1.03
C PHE A 64 7.41 13.25 -0.44
N THR A 65 7.74 11.99 -0.74
CA THR A 65 7.91 11.50 -2.11
C THR A 65 7.19 10.18 -2.34
N LEU A 66 6.56 10.06 -3.51
CA LEU A 66 6.09 8.80 -4.07
C LEU A 66 6.72 8.62 -5.45
N THR A 67 7.49 7.54 -5.62
CA THR A 67 8.18 7.24 -6.88
C THR A 67 7.49 6.07 -7.55
N GLN A 68 7.30 6.14 -8.86
CA GLN A 68 6.74 5.04 -9.66
C GLN A 68 7.52 4.93 -10.97
N SER A 69 7.60 3.73 -11.54
CA SER A 69 8.12 3.60 -12.90
C SER A 69 7.15 4.17 -13.92
N THR A 70 7.67 4.52 -15.10
CA THR A 70 6.91 5.23 -16.14
C THR A 70 5.62 4.53 -16.57
N TYR A 71 5.53 3.20 -16.46
CA TYR A 71 4.31 2.44 -16.74
C TYR A 71 3.13 2.82 -15.82
N ASN A 72 3.42 3.22 -14.57
CA ASN A 72 2.44 3.60 -13.56
C ASN A 72 2.47 5.11 -13.25
N LEU A 73 3.06 5.92 -14.13
CA LEU A 73 3.21 7.37 -13.94
C LEU A 73 1.86 8.09 -13.73
N ARG A 74 0.78 7.57 -14.35
CA ARG A 74 -0.58 8.10 -14.19
C ARG A 74 -1.02 8.13 -12.72
N LEU A 75 -0.60 7.15 -11.91
CA LEU A 75 -0.93 7.10 -10.49
C LEU A 75 -0.44 8.37 -9.76
N LEU A 76 0.76 8.84 -10.08
CA LEU A 76 1.32 10.05 -9.46
C LEU A 76 0.49 11.31 -9.79
N TYR A 77 -0.04 11.41 -11.00
CA TYR A 77 -0.94 12.51 -11.38
C TYR A 77 -2.32 12.39 -10.71
N ILE A 78 -2.84 11.18 -10.53
CA ILE A 78 -4.08 10.95 -9.78
C ILE A 78 -3.91 11.41 -8.32
N ILE A 79 -2.80 11.02 -7.68
CA ILE A 79 -2.49 11.42 -6.30
C ILE A 79 -2.35 12.93 -6.19
N LYS A 80 -1.60 13.57 -7.11
CA LYS A 80 -1.50 15.04 -7.17
C LYS A 80 -2.88 15.69 -7.28
N GLY A 81 -3.74 15.19 -8.18
CA GLY A 81 -5.09 15.72 -8.38
C GLY A 81 -5.97 15.60 -7.14
N LYS A 82 -5.91 14.46 -6.44
CA LYS A 82 -6.69 14.23 -5.21
C LYS A 82 -6.18 15.04 -4.02
N LEU A 83 -4.87 15.20 -3.87
CA LEU A 83 -4.30 16.04 -2.82
C LEU A 83 -4.45 17.53 -3.12
N GLY A 84 -4.56 17.93 -4.39
CA GLY A 84 -4.59 19.34 -4.81
C GLY A 84 -3.24 20.07 -4.70
N TYR A 85 -2.19 19.36 -4.26
CA TYR A 85 -0.87 19.91 -4.01
C TYR A 85 0.25 19.02 -4.55
N GLY A 86 1.47 19.57 -4.57
CA GLY A 86 2.68 18.87 -4.97
C GLY A 86 2.97 18.94 -6.47
N SER A 87 4.13 18.41 -6.84
CA SER A 87 4.62 18.39 -8.22
C SER A 87 4.93 16.95 -8.66
N VAL A 88 4.78 16.68 -9.95
CA VAL A 88 5.19 15.41 -10.56
C VAL A 88 6.33 15.70 -11.52
N THR A 89 7.49 15.11 -11.26
CA THR A 89 8.64 15.16 -12.17
C THR A 89 8.77 13.82 -12.89
N LYS A 90 8.85 13.85 -14.22
CA LYS A 90 9.09 12.66 -15.03
C LYS A 90 10.58 12.52 -15.33
N TYR A 91 11.09 11.31 -15.19
CA TYR A 91 12.43 10.87 -15.58
C TYR A 91 12.33 9.87 -16.75
N SER A 92 13.48 9.42 -17.25
CA SER A 92 13.55 8.48 -18.39
C SER A 92 12.81 7.15 -18.13
N LYS A 93 12.98 6.58 -16.94
CA LYS A 93 12.43 5.27 -16.55
C LYS A 93 11.40 5.35 -15.41
N SER A 94 11.36 6.46 -14.68
CA SER A 94 10.50 6.68 -13.52
C SER A 94 9.84 8.06 -13.50
N GLY A 95 9.01 8.32 -12.51
CA GLY A 95 8.58 9.65 -12.12
C GLY A 95 8.43 9.72 -10.60
N ALA A 96 8.41 10.93 -10.07
CA ALA A 96 8.26 11.18 -8.65
C ALA A 96 7.25 12.28 -8.40
N PHE A 97 6.26 12.00 -7.55
CA PHE A 97 5.41 12.99 -6.91
C PHE A 97 6.12 13.51 -5.67
N ARG A 98 6.13 14.83 -5.46
CA ARG A 98 6.82 15.46 -4.33
C ARG A 98 5.99 16.58 -3.70
N ILE A 99 6.02 16.64 -2.37
CA ILE A 99 5.64 17.82 -1.59
C ILE A 99 6.85 18.22 -0.73
N THR A 100 7.34 19.42 -0.95
CA THR A 100 8.49 20.00 -0.20
C THR A 100 8.15 21.31 0.51
N ASP A 101 7.02 21.94 0.16
CA ASP A 101 6.57 23.16 0.80
C ASP A 101 6.12 22.85 2.23
N ARG A 102 6.77 23.48 3.21
CA ARG A 102 6.50 23.28 4.65
C ARG A 102 5.06 23.62 5.04
N LYS A 103 4.46 24.65 4.46
CA LYS A 103 3.06 25.03 4.74
C LYS A 103 2.11 23.95 4.23
N VAL A 104 2.39 23.39 3.05
CA VAL A 104 1.61 22.29 2.49
C VAL A 104 1.80 21.00 3.29
N LEU A 105 3.04 20.69 3.70
CA LEU A 105 3.31 19.54 4.58
C LEU A 105 2.48 19.64 5.87
N ASN A 106 2.43 20.82 6.49
CA ASN A 106 1.61 21.10 7.67
C ASN A 106 0.11 20.99 7.43
N LYS A 107 -0.37 21.52 6.31
CA LYS A 107 -1.79 21.57 6.00
C LYS A 107 -2.35 20.22 5.57
N VAL A 108 -1.54 19.37 4.94
CA VAL A 108 -2.02 18.20 4.21
C VAL A 108 -1.34 16.91 4.66
N ILE A 109 -0.01 16.87 4.63
CA ILE A 109 0.70 15.60 4.87
C ILE A 109 0.63 15.20 6.34
N PHE A 110 1.04 16.05 7.28
CA PHE A 110 0.99 15.69 8.71
C PHE A 110 -0.42 15.34 9.19
N PRO A 111 -1.49 16.12 8.86
CA PRO A 111 -2.85 15.75 9.27
C PRO A 111 -3.29 14.36 8.79
N ILE A 112 -2.96 13.97 7.55
CA ILE A 112 -3.32 12.65 7.01
C ILE A 112 -2.63 11.52 7.80
N PHE A 113 -1.32 11.65 8.04
CA PHE A 113 -0.53 10.59 8.68
C PHE A 113 -0.61 10.61 10.22
N ASP A 114 -1.11 11.68 10.82
CA ASP A 114 -1.49 11.75 12.23
C ASP A 114 -2.86 11.12 12.47
N GLU A 115 -3.82 11.36 11.57
CA GLU A 115 -5.17 10.77 11.63
C GLU A 115 -5.13 9.26 11.31
N TYR A 116 -4.37 8.88 10.28
CA TYR A 116 -4.18 7.49 9.86
C TYR A 116 -2.69 7.10 9.98
N PRO A 117 -2.29 6.46 11.08
CA PRO A 117 -0.89 6.16 11.31
C PRO A 117 -0.38 5.05 10.38
N LEU A 118 0.89 5.15 9.98
CA LEU A 118 1.59 4.11 9.23
C LEU A 118 1.75 2.85 10.08
N LEU A 119 1.53 1.69 9.47
CA LEU A 119 1.55 0.39 10.16
C LEU A 119 2.90 -0.34 10.02
N THR A 120 3.78 0.13 9.12
CA THR A 120 5.12 -0.44 8.91
C THR A 120 6.21 0.32 9.68
N SER A 121 7.43 -0.19 9.59
CA SER A 121 8.68 0.47 10.01
C SER A 121 8.85 1.88 9.43
N LYS A 122 8.11 2.24 8.38
CA LYS A 122 8.11 3.59 7.81
C LYS A 122 7.52 4.65 8.74
N TYR A 123 6.72 4.24 9.74
CA TYR A 123 6.30 5.11 10.83
C TYR A 123 7.50 5.80 11.50
N PHE A 124 8.62 5.09 11.68
CA PHE A 124 9.83 5.66 12.24
C PHE A 124 10.37 6.83 11.39
N SER A 125 10.42 6.65 10.07
CA SER A 125 10.82 7.71 9.14
C SER A 125 9.86 8.91 9.19
N TYR A 126 8.56 8.67 9.31
CA TYR A 126 7.55 9.72 9.47
C TYR A 126 7.76 10.52 10.76
N ILE A 127 8.03 9.86 11.89
CA ILE A 127 8.27 10.58 13.15
C ILE A 127 9.55 11.41 13.08
N LYS A 128 10.64 10.89 12.51
CA LYS A 128 11.84 11.70 12.27
C LYS A 128 11.53 12.94 11.44
N PHE A 129 10.77 12.74 10.37
CA PHE A 129 10.34 13.79 9.45
C PHE A 129 9.48 14.86 10.12
N LYS A 130 8.52 14.46 10.97
CA LYS A 130 7.66 15.38 11.75
C LYS A 130 8.43 16.17 12.81
N LYS A 131 9.31 15.52 13.57
CA LYS A 131 10.18 16.20 14.54
C LYS A 131 11.08 17.24 13.88
N ALA A 132 11.65 16.90 12.72
CA ALA A 132 12.45 17.85 11.95
C ALA A 132 11.60 19.05 11.47
N TYR A 133 10.33 18.84 11.12
CA TYR A 133 9.41 19.92 10.77
C TYR A 133 9.17 20.87 11.95
N GLU A 134 8.90 20.32 13.14
CA GLU A 134 8.66 21.11 14.36
C GLU A 134 9.87 21.99 14.69
N ILE A 135 11.09 21.46 14.62
CA ILE A 135 12.34 22.21 14.85
C ILE A 135 12.52 23.34 13.80
N LEU A 136 12.25 23.03 12.53
CA LEU A 136 12.33 24.02 11.45
C LEU A 136 11.29 25.15 11.61
N CYS A 137 10.20 24.92 12.33
CA CYS A 137 9.14 25.91 12.55
C CYS A 137 9.27 26.69 13.87
N ALA A 138 9.97 26.13 14.88
CA ALA A 138 10.11 26.69 16.23
C ALA A 138 10.72 28.12 16.34
N SER A 139 11.11 28.76 15.23
CA SER A 139 11.62 30.15 15.22
C SER A 139 10.53 31.22 15.17
N TYR A 140 9.27 30.88 14.92
CA TYR A 140 8.25 31.92 14.72
C TYR A 140 7.60 32.45 16.00
N GLU A 141 7.64 31.72 17.12
CA GLU A 141 6.81 32.10 18.27
C GLU A 141 7.55 32.42 19.57
N ASN A 142 8.78 31.94 19.88
CA ASN A 142 9.47 32.33 21.13
C ASN A 142 10.92 31.79 21.41
N SER A 143 11.72 31.30 20.45
CA SER A 143 12.94 30.52 20.81
C SER A 143 14.30 31.22 20.65
N GLN A 144 15.14 31.05 21.68
CA GLN A 144 16.60 31.29 21.73
C GLN A 144 17.44 30.36 20.81
N LEU A 145 16.80 29.60 19.91
CA LEU A 145 17.48 28.57 19.11
C LEU A 145 18.07 29.17 17.84
N THR A 146 19.41 29.23 17.79
CA THR A 146 20.12 29.62 16.58
C THR A 146 19.90 28.61 15.45
N THR A 147 20.06 29.05 14.19
CA THR A 147 20.02 28.17 13.01
C THR A 147 20.97 26.98 13.15
N GLU A 148 22.15 27.20 13.76
CA GLU A 148 23.15 26.18 14.01
C GLU A 148 22.65 25.10 14.99
N MET A 149 22.06 25.50 16.12
CA MET A 149 21.47 24.57 17.09
C MET A 149 20.39 23.71 16.43
N LYS A 150 19.50 24.32 15.65
CA LYS A 150 18.45 23.59 14.91
C LYS A 150 19.03 22.58 13.94
N ASN A 151 20.02 23.00 13.15
CA ASN A 151 20.68 22.13 12.19
C ASN A 151 21.38 20.94 12.85
N LYS A 152 22.00 21.16 14.02
CA LYS A 152 22.61 20.10 14.82
C LYS A 152 21.55 19.08 15.28
N THR A 153 20.44 19.55 15.86
CA THR A 153 19.35 18.66 16.31
C THR A 153 18.69 17.91 15.15
N ILE A 154 18.50 18.55 14.00
CA ILE A 154 17.94 17.89 12.80
C ILE A 154 18.91 16.81 12.30
N GLU A 155 20.22 17.06 12.32
CA GLU A 155 21.21 16.07 11.91
C GLU A 155 21.23 14.86 12.86
N GLU A 156 21.13 15.10 14.16
CA GLU A 156 21.00 14.04 15.18
C GLU A 156 19.74 13.20 14.95
N ILE A 157 18.59 13.84 14.65
CA ILE A 157 17.36 13.11 14.32
C ILE A 157 17.54 12.32 13.02
N ARG A 158 18.13 12.92 11.98
CA ARG A 158 18.32 12.30 10.67
C ARG A 158 19.18 11.04 10.77
N SER A 159 20.22 11.07 11.60
CA SER A 159 21.17 9.97 11.79
C SER A 159 20.64 8.81 12.64
N LEU A 160 19.50 8.96 13.32
CA LEU A 160 18.89 7.86 14.08
C LEU A 160 18.58 6.66 13.16
N GLU A 161 19.11 5.51 13.55
CA GLU A 161 18.86 4.23 12.89
C GLU A 161 17.55 3.60 13.36
N LEU A 162 16.94 2.81 12.48
CA LEU A 162 15.73 2.05 12.82
C LEU A 162 16.10 1.00 13.88
N PRO A 163 15.41 0.95 15.03
CA PRO A 163 15.66 -0.07 16.03
C PRO A 163 15.49 -1.50 15.47
N ASN A 164 16.27 -2.44 15.98
CA ASN A 164 16.10 -3.85 15.65
C ASN A 164 14.71 -4.33 16.07
N ASN A 165 14.06 -5.12 15.20
CA ASN A 165 12.70 -5.61 15.42
C ASN A 165 11.66 -4.52 15.68
N TYR A 166 11.85 -3.32 15.09
CA TYR A 166 10.90 -2.23 15.21
C TYR A 166 9.49 -2.64 14.77
N ILE A 167 8.51 -2.29 15.58
CA ILE A 167 7.08 -2.43 15.27
C ILE A 167 6.47 -1.03 15.36
N SER A 168 5.64 -0.67 14.38
CA SER A 168 4.91 0.60 14.44
C SER A 168 4.10 0.68 15.74
N PRO A 169 4.20 1.79 16.50
CA PRO A 169 3.36 2.03 17.68
C PRO A 169 1.85 1.90 17.42
N ALA A 170 1.42 2.10 16.17
CA ALA A 170 0.02 1.94 15.77
C ALA A 170 -0.52 0.51 15.97
N ILE A 171 0.34 -0.51 15.86
CA ILE A 171 -0.05 -1.92 15.93
C ILE A 171 0.73 -2.72 16.95
N SER A 172 1.56 -2.08 17.79
CA SER A 172 2.43 -2.74 18.76
C SER A 172 1.66 -3.48 19.85
N HIS A 173 0.42 -3.09 20.12
CA HIS A 173 -0.49 -3.74 21.06
C HIS A 173 -1.22 -4.96 20.45
N LEU A 174 -1.12 -5.17 19.13
CA LEU A 174 -1.76 -6.29 18.43
C LEU A 174 -0.80 -7.48 18.30
N ASN A 175 -1.38 -8.67 18.19
CA ASN A 175 -0.66 -9.92 18.00
C ASN A 175 -1.50 -10.91 17.17
N GLU A 176 -0.99 -12.13 16.99
CA GLU A 176 -1.66 -13.16 16.19
C GLU A 176 -3.01 -13.60 16.78
N GLN A 177 -3.21 -13.44 18.09
CA GLN A 177 -4.42 -13.80 18.81
C GLN A 177 -5.46 -12.67 18.86
N SER A 178 -5.10 -11.45 18.48
CA SER A 178 -6.01 -10.30 18.46
C SER A 178 -7.30 -10.59 17.69
N LYS A 179 -8.42 -10.05 18.20
CA LYS A 179 -9.74 -10.19 17.57
C LYS A 179 -9.74 -9.51 16.21
N TYR A 180 -10.54 -10.03 15.29
CA TYR A 180 -10.66 -9.48 13.94
C TYR A 180 -11.03 -7.99 13.98
N GLU A 181 -11.99 -7.63 14.82
CA GLU A 181 -12.51 -6.28 14.95
C GLU A 181 -11.45 -5.28 15.42
N ASP A 182 -10.51 -5.72 16.25
CA ASP A 182 -9.41 -4.86 16.72
C ASP A 182 -8.35 -4.67 15.64
N ILE A 183 -8.05 -5.72 14.87
CA ILE A 183 -7.11 -5.61 13.73
C ILE A 183 -7.70 -4.73 12.62
N ALA A 184 -8.99 -4.92 12.31
CA ALA A 184 -9.68 -4.23 11.22
C ALA A 184 -9.84 -2.72 11.44
N LYS A 185 -9.69 -2.22 12.69
CA LYS A 185 -9.60 -0.77 12.98
C LYS A 185 -8.39 -0.12 12.35
N PHE A 186 -7.27 -0.85 12.25
CA PHE A 186 -6.01 -0.34 11.71
C PHE A 186 -5.78 -0.82 10.28
N VAL A 187 -5.89 -2.13 10.04
CA VAL A 187 -5.77 -2.74 8.71
C VAL A 187 -7.12 -2.63 7.99
N THR A 188 -7.50 -1.39 7.67
CA THR A 188 -8.75 -1.12 6.97
C THR A 188 -8.72 -1.64 5.55
N VAL A 189 -9.89 -1.85 4.93
CA VAL A 189 -9.95 -2.30 3.53
C VAL A 189 -9.29 -1.31 2.57
N PHE A 190 -9.35 -0.01 2.86
CA PHE A 190 -8.77 1.03 2.02
C PHE A 190 -7.26 1.16 2.23
N TRP A 191 -6.79 1.11 3.48
CA TRP A 191 -5.36 1.01 3.77
C TRP A 191 -4.77 -0.23 3.09
N LEU A 192 -5.41 -1.39 3.23
CA LEU A 192 -4.93 -2.63 2.63
C LEU A 192 -4.96 -2.58 1.10
N ALA A 193 -5.95 -1.91 0.49
CA ALA A 193 -5.96 -1.69 -0.96
C ALA A 193 -4.74 -0.86 -1.42
N GLY A 194 -4.40 0.21 -0.70
CA GLY A 194 -3.20 1.00 -0.98
C GLY A 194 -1.92 0.20 -0.80
N PHE A 195 -1.83 -0.57 0.28
CA PHE A 195 -0.66 -1.41 0.55
C PHE A 195 -0.48 -2.51 -0.50
N ILE A 196 -1.57 -3.15 -0.94
CA ILE A 196 -1.56 -4.11 -2.05
C ILE A 196 -1.21 -3.43 -3.39
N GLU A 197 -1.58 -2.16 -3.58
CA GLU A 197 -1.19 -1.41 -4.76
C GLU A 197 0.33 -1.25 -4.90
N ALA A 198 1.03 -1.11 -3.77
CA ALA A 198 2.49 -1.07 -3.70
C ALA A 198 3.13 -2.48 -3.69
N GLU A 199 2.76 -3.32 -2.72
CA GLU A 199 3.49 -4.56 -2.36
C GLU A 199 2.81 -5.84 -2.85
N GLY A 200 1.58 -5.74 -3.38
CA GLY A 200 0.79 -6.87 -3.81
C GLY A 200 1.16 -7.39 -5.20
N SER A 201 1.14 -8.71 -5.36
CA SER A 201 1.38 -9.40 -6.63
C SER A 201 0.24 -10.34 -6.98
N PHE A 202 -0.25 -10.22 -8.20
CA PHE A 202 -1.34 -11.04 -8.77
C PHE A 202 -0.77 -12.00 -9.81
N GLY A 203 -0.62 -13.27 -9.46
CA GLY A 203 0.02 -14.25 -10.34
C GLY A 203 -0.97 -15.04 -11.19
N ILE A 204 -0.65 -15.18 -12.48
CA ILE A 204 -1.31 -16.10 -13.41
C ILE A 204 -0.25 -17.00 -14.04
N TYR A 205 -0.19 -18.25 -13.61
CA TYR A 205 0.74 -19.25 -14.11
C TYR A 205 -0.02 -20.29 -14.92
N THR A 206 0.46 -20.54 -16.13
CA THR A 206 -0.15 -21.48 -17.05
C THR A 206 0.87 -22.56 -17.41
N TYR A 207 0.46 -23.80 -17.21
CA TYR A 207 1.14 -25.03 -17.58
C TYR A 207 0.26 -25.77 -18.61
N PRO A 208 0.80 -26.74 -19.38
CA PRO A 208 0.03 -27.46 -20.41
C PRO A 208 -1.36 -27.92 -19.92
N ASP A 209 -1.43 -28.51 -18.73
CA ASP A 209 -2.66 -29.11 -18.20
C ASP A 209 -3.27 -28.34 -17.02
N LYS A 210 -2.66 -27.23 -16.61
CA LYS A 210 -3.02 -26.56 -15.35
C LYS A 210 -2.86 -25.05 -15.40
N VAL A 211 -3.84 -24.35 -14.86
CA VAL A 211 -3.73 -22.93 -14.52
C VAL A 211 -3.63 -22.79 -12.99
N SER A 212 -2.60 -22.09 -12.53
CA SER A 212 -2.47 -21.64 -11.14
C SER A 212 -2.71 -20.14 -11.06
N ILE A 213 -3.56 -19.74 -10.12
CA ILE A 213 -3.84 -18.35 -9.79
C ILE A 213 -3.41 -18.17 -8.35
N ASP A 214 -2.55 -17.20 -8.09
CA ASP A 214 -2.11 -16.88 -6.74
C ASP A 214 -2.15 -15.39 -6.46
N PHE A 215 -2.07 -15.07 -5.18
CA PHE A 215 -1.87 -13.73 -4.68
C PHE A 215 -0.80 -13.74 -3.60
N THR A 216 0.10 -12.76 -3.66
CA THR A 216 1.25 -12.65 -2.76
C THR A 216 1.41 -11.22 -2.26
N ILE A 217 1.75 -11.06 -0.99
CA ILE A 217 2.26 -9.82 -0.40
C ILE A 217 3.63 -10.13 0.21
N VAL A 218 4.60 -9.26 -0.01
CA VAL A 218 5.96 -9.40 0.54
C VAL A 218 6.30 -8.23 1.45
N GLN A 219 7.15 -8.46 2.43
CA GLN A 219 7.70 -7.37 3.25
C GLN A 219 9.05 -7.78 3.86
N LYS A 220 9.98 -6.84 4.01
CA LYS A 220 11.32 -7.12 4.55
C LYS A 220 11.33 -7.14 6.08
N LEU A 221 10.74 -6.13 6.71
CA LEU A 221 10.89 -5.90 8.15
C LEU A 221 9.62 -6.25 8.95
N ASP A 222 8.44 -5.99 8.39
CA ASP A 222 7.19 -5.95 9.14
C ASP A 222 6.44 -7.30 9.14
N ARG A 223 7.05 -8.35 9.70
CA ARG A 223 6.43 -9.69 9.79
C ARG A 223 5.09 -9.67 10.50
N LEU A 224 4.97 -8.95 11.61
CA LEU A 224 3.73 -8.86 12.39
C LEU A 224 2.58 -8.33 11.51
N LEU A 225 2.83 -7.30 10.71
CA LEU A 225 1.84 -6.76 9.79
C LEU A 225 1.32 -7.81 8.80
N LEU A 226 2.19 -8.65 8.23
CA LEU A 226 1.75 -9.75 7.36
C LEU A 226 0.89 -10.79 8.11
N VAL A 227 1.18 -11.05 9.38
CA VAL A 227 0.34 -11.93 10.23
C VAL A 227 -1.03 -11.30 10.48
N LEU A 228 -1.09 -9.98 10.72
CA LEU A 228 -2.36 -9.26 10.87
C LEU A 228 -3.16 -9.25 9.57
N ILE A 229 -2.52 -9.02 8.41
CA ILE A 229 -3.17 -9.09 7.09
C ILE A 229 -3.69 -10.51 6.81
N LYS A 230 -2.93 -11.56 7.15
CA LYS A 230 -3.39 -12.95 7.08
C LYS A 230 -4.71 -13.14 7.85
N ARG A 231 -4.81 -12.57 9.06
CA ARG A 231 -6.02 -12.64 9.90
C ARG A 231 -7.20 -11.90 9.26
N VAL A 232 -6.97 -10.70 8.73
CA VAL A 232 -8.01 -9.87 8.07
C VAL A 232 -8.55 -10.51 6.80
N LEU A 233 -7.67 -11.13 5.99
CA LEU A 233 -8.06 -11.79 4.75
C LEU A 233 -8.37 -13.28 4.91
N HIS A 234 -8.31 -13.81 6.14
CA HIS A 234 -8.53 -15.22 6.46
C HIS A 234 -7.66 -16.20 5.65
N PHE A 235 -6.38 -15.88 5.47
CA PHE A 235 -5.45 -16.75 4.76
C PHE A 235 -5.15 -18.01 5.60
N PRO A 236 -5.32 -19.21 5.03
CA PRO A 236 -4.98 -20.44 5.75
C PRO A 236 -3.46 -20.59 5.90
N SER A 237 -2.69 -20.14 4.91
CA SER A 237 -1.23 -20.22 4.85
C SER A 237 -0.54 -19.32 5.88
N ASN A 238 0.57 -19.78 6.43
CA ASN A 238 1.41 -18.99 7.33
C ASN A 238 2.29 -18.01 6.57
N VAL A 239 2.76 -16.97 7.27
CA VAL A 239 3.80 -16.06 6.76
C VAL A 239 5.12 -16.83 6.73
N ASN A 240 5.70 -16.97 5.54
CA ASN A 240 6.95 -17.68 5.34
C ASN A 240 8.13 -16.69 5.24
N TYR A 241 9.31 -17.10 5.70
CA TYR A 241 10.53 -16.32 5.53
C TYR A 241 11.41 -16.92 4.43
N SER A 242 11.72 -16.12 3.41
CA SER A 242 12.63 -16.50 2.32
C SER A 242 14.05 -16.08 2.67
N LYS A 243 14.87 -17.01 3.15
CA LYS A 243 16.29 -16.75 3.50
C LYS A 243 17.08 -16.15 2.34
N THR A 244 16.91 -16.70 1.13
CA THR A 244 17.61 -16.26 -0.09
C THR A 244 17.29 -14.82 -0.47
N ARG A 245 16.04 -14.39 -0.28
CA ARG A 245 15.60 -13.03 -0.63
C ARG A 245 15.62 -12.07 0.56
N ASN A 246 15.84 -12.56 1.78
CA ASN A 246 15.75 -11.80 3.02
C ASN A 246 14.41 -11.03 3.13
N ILE A 247 13.30 -11.73 2.89
CA ILE A 247 11.93 -11.17 2.96
C ILE A 247 10.94 -12.16 3.56
N TYR A 248 9.91 -11.64 4.19
CA TYR A 248 8.69 -12.37 4.54
C TYR A 248 7.70 -12.37 3.39
N VAL A 249 6.97 -13.47 3.26
CA VAL A 249 6.04 -13.73 2.14
C VAL A 249 4.73 -14.27 2.70
N LEU A 250 3.65 -13.55 2.44
CA LEU A 250 2.29 -14.02 2.63
C LEU A 250 1.72 -14.40 1.26
N TYR A 251 1.36 -15.67 1.07
CA TYR A 251 0.97 -16.24 -0.22
C TYR A 251 -0.33 -17.02 -0.10
N THR A 252 -1.21 -16.96 -1.10
CA THR A 252 -2.36 -17.86 -1.21
C THR A 252 -2.64 -18.26 -2.65
N GLY A 253 -2.87 -19.56 -2.87
CA GLY A 253 -3.49 -20.12 -4.08
C GLY A 253 -4.91 -20.65 -3.81
N ASN A 254 -5.45 -20.42 -2.60
CA ASN A 254 -6.74 -20.96 -2.21
C ASN A 254 -7.86 -20.27 -2.99
N THR A 255 -8.69 -21.06 -3.67
CA THR A 255 -9.74 -20.52 -4.57
C THR A 255 -10.77 -19.68 -3.84
N ARG A 256 -11.14 -20.03 -2.60
CA ARG A 256 -12.15 -19.27 -1.82
C ARG A 256 -11.59 -17.92 -1.40
N VAL A 257 -10.38 -17.91 -0.83
CA VAL A 257 -9.69 -16.68 -0.42
C VAL A 257 -9.46 -15.75 -1.62
N ILE A 258 -9.10 -16.29 -2.78
CA ILE A 258 -8.98 -15.49 -4.01
C ILE A 258 -10.32 -14.86 -4.40
N GLN A 259 -11.42 -15.60 -4.33
CA GLN A 259 -12.74 -15.06 -4.60
C GLN A 259 -13.10 -13.93 -3.62
N ASP A 260 -12.81 -14.11 -2.32
CA ASP A 260 -13.03 -13.08 -1.30
C ASP A 260 -12.21 -11.81 -1.60
N ILE A 261 -10.93 -11.95 -1.97
CA ILE A 261 -10.07 -10.84 -2.40
C ILE A 261 -10.69 -10.12 -3.61
N ILE A 262 -11.20 -10.85 -4.60
CA ILE A 262 -11.84 -10.28 -5.79
C ILE A 262 -13.05 -9.43 -5.40
N GLU A 263 -13.89 -9.93 -4.49
CA GLU A 263 -15.09 -9.24 -4.03
C GLU A 263 -14.75 -8.00 -3.18
N ILE A 264 -13.80 -8.14 -2.24
CA ILE A 264 -13.38 -7.09 -1.32
C ILE A 264 -12.72 -5.93 -2.07
N PHE A 265 -11.80 -6.20 -3.00
CA PHE A 265 -10.95 -5.15 -3.59
C PHE A 265 -11.40 -4.65 -4.97
N ARG A 266 -12.54 -5.14 -5.49
CA ARG A 266 -13.11 -4.63 -6.74
C ARG A 266 -13.30 -3.11 -6.67
N GLY A 267 -12.66 -2.40 -7.61
CA GLY A 267 -12.77 -0.95 -7.76
C GLY A 267 -11.97 -0.12 -6.74
N LYS A 268 -11.07 -0.72 -5.95
CA LYS A 268 -10.34 -0.01 -4.88
C LYS A 268 -8.88 0.36 -5.22
N PHE A 269 -8.44 0.06 -6.44
CA PHE A 269 -7.09 0.36 -6.93
C PHE A 269 -7.13 1.51 -7.95
N TYR A 270 -6.14 2.40 -7.90
CA TYR A 270 -6.07 3.59 -8.76
C TYR A 270 -5.09 3.46 -9.94
N GLY A 271 -3.98 2.74 -9.75
CA GLY A 271 -2.89 2.64 -10.71
C GLY A 271 -3.00 1.43 -11.65
N MET A 272 -1.86 1.04 -12.21
CA MET A 272 -1.74 -0.13 -13.07
C MET A 272 -2.09 -1.44 -12.36
N LYS A 273 -1.98 -1.47 -11.03
CA LYS A 273 -2.45 -2.60 -10.21
C LYS A 273 -3.94 -2.89 -10.44
N SER A 274 -4.75 -1.86 -10.70
CA SER A 274 -6.17 -2.01 -11.03
C SER A 274 -6.39 -2.85 -12.30
N LEU A 275 -5.55 -2.65 -13.33
CA LEU A 275 -5.58 -3.47 -14.54
C LEU A 275 -5.07 -4.89 -14.27
N GLU A 276 -3.97 -5.04 -13.53
CA GLU A 276 -3.43 -6.35 -13.14
C GLU A 276 -4.48 -7.18 -12.39
N PHE A 277 -5.12 -6.57 -11.39
CA PHE A 277 -6.20 -7.15 -10.60
C PHE A 277 -7.40 -7.57 -11.47
N LYS A 278 -7.80 -6.73 -12.43
CA LYS A 278 -8.90 -7.04 -13.35
C LYS A 278 -8.56 -8.25 -14.24
N LEU A 279 -7.38 -8.27 -14.83
CA LEU A 279 -6.93 -9.40 -15.66
C LEU A 279 -6.86 -10.70 -14.85
N TRP A 280 -6.32 -10.61 -13.63
CA TRP A 280 -6.23 -11.70 -12.68
C TRP A 280 -7.60 -12.23 -12.24
N SER A 281 -8.55 -11.34 -11.95
CA SER A 281 -9.94 -11.71 -11.61
C SER A 281 -10.63 -12.44 -12.75
N VAL A 282 -10.45 -11.97 -13.99
CA VAL A 282 -10.99 -12.63 -15.18
C VAL A 282 -10.33 -13.99 -15.41
N ALA A 283 -9.02 -14.08 -15.21
CA ALA A 283 -8.31 -15.35 -15.30
C ALA A 283 -8.81 -16.36 -14.27
N HIS A 284 -9.06 -15.93 -13.03
CA HIS A 284 -9.62 -16.78 -11.99
C HIS A 284 -10.98 -17.37 -12.39
N TYR A 285 -11.88 -16.55 -12.94
CA TYR A 285 -13.21 -16.99 -13.38
C TYR A 285 -13.13 -18.03 -14.52
N TYR A 286 -12.25 -17.80 -15.49
CA TYR A 286 -12.14 -18.66 -16.69
C TYR A 286 -11.17 -19.84 -16.55
N LYS A 287 -10.47 -20.00 -15.42
CA LYS A 287 -9.37 -20.97 -15.25
C LYS A 287 -9.74 -22.44 -15.53
N LYS A 288 -11.03 -22.79 -15.46
CA LYS A 288 -11.55 -24.14 -15.76
C LYS A 288 -12.33 -24.25 -17.07
N THR A 289 -12.80 -23.13 -17.64
CA THR A 289 -13.78 -23.15 -18.75
C THR A 289 -13.24 -22.57 -20.05
N LYS A 290 -12.28 -21.64 -20.00
CA LYS A 290 -11.68 -21.01 -21.19
C LYS A 290 -10.17 -20.88 -21.01
N VAL A 291 -9.48 -22.01 -20.97
CA VAL A 291 -8.04 -22.10 -20.66
C VAL A 291 -7.17 -21.30 -21.63
N GLU A 292 -7.47 -21.32 -22.93
CA GLU A 292 -6.74 -20.52 -23.93
C GLU A 292 -6.85 -19.01 -23.68
N LYS A 293 -8.03 -18.54 -23.22
CA LYS A 293 -8.22 -17.15 -22.82
C LYS A 293 -7.31 -16.82 -21.64
N VAL A 294 -7.18 -17.71 -20.67
CA VAL A 294 -6.29 -17.50 -19.52
C VAL A 294 -4.82 -17.47 -19.92
N HIS A 295 -4.40 -18.29 -20.89
CA HIS A 295 -3.05 -18.21 -21.47
C HIS A 295 -2.77 -16.84 -22.09
N LYS A 296 -3.72 -16.29 -22.85
CA LYS A 296 -3.61 -14.93 -23.41
C LYS A 296 -3.49 -13.88 -22.28
N LEU A 297 -4.30 -13.98 -21.23
CA LEU A 297 -4.24 -13.07 -20.08
C LEU A 297 -2.91 -13.16 -19.33
N SER A 298 -2.37 -14.37 -19.12
CA SER A 298 -1.05 -14.56 -18.50
C SER A 298 0.05 -13.88 -19.32
N LYS A 299 0.04 -14.02 -20.66
CA LYS A 299 1.00 -13.33 -21.54
C LYS A 299 0.89 -11.80 -21.44
N ILE A 300 -0.34 -11.27 -21.44
CA ILE A 300 -0.57 -9.82 -21.28
C ILE A 300 0.00 -9.34 -19.94
N LEU A 301 -0.32 -10.03 -18.84
CA LEU A 301 0.12 -9.65 -17.50
C LEU A 301 1.65 -9.70 -17.37
N LYS A 302 2.30 -10.75 -17.90
CA LYS A 302 3.77 -10.84 -17.96
C LYS A 302 4.40 -9.70 -18.76
N ASN A 303 3.78 -9.28 -19.86
CA ASN A 303 4.28 -8.17 -20.68
C ASN A 303 4.11 -6.82 -19.99
N LEU A 304 3.07 -6.64 -19.16
CA LEU A 304 2.94 -5.47 -18.28
C LEU A 304 4.08 -5.45 -17.25
N GLY A 305 4.32 -6.57 -16.56
CA GLY A 305 5.39 -6.69 -15.56
C GLY A 305 6.81 -6.56 -16.14
N ARG A 306 7.06 -7.03 -17.38
CA ARG A 306 8.37 -6.86 -18.04
C ARG A 306 8.67 -5.40 -18.39
N ARG A 307 7.66 -4.54 -18.60
CA ARG A 307 7.90 -3.10 -18.69
C ARG A 307 8.39 -2.50 -17.37
N ASN A 308 8.23 -3.22 -16.24
CA ASN A 308 8.75 -2.85 -14.93
C ASN A 308 10.19 -3.32 -14.70
N TYR A 309 10.61 -4.47 -15.28
CA TYR A 309 11.92 -5.10 -15.04
C TYR A 309 12.94 -4.97 -16.18
N ASN A 310 12.54 -4.95 -17.46
CA ASN A 310 13.45 -4.89 -18.62
C ASN A 310 14.01 -3.49 -18.88
N LYS A 311 14.12 -2.68 -17.84
CA LYS A 311 14.81 -1.39 -17.83
C LYS A 311 15.59 -1.18 -16.53
N ASN A 312 15.99 -2.24 -15.83
CA ASN A 312 17.04 -2.12 -14.81
C ASN A 312 18.36 -1.86 -15.53
#